data_AF-A0A356B355-F1
#
_entry.id   AF-A0A356B355-F1
#
_cell.length_a   1.000
_cell.length_b   1.000
_cell.length_c   1.000
_cell.angle_alpha   90.00
_cell.angle_beta   90.00
_cell.angle_gamma   90.00
#
_symmetry.space_group_name_H-M   'P 1'
#
loop_
_entity.id
_entity.type
_entity.pdbx_description
1 polymer ?
#
loop_
_entity_poly.entity_id
_entity_poly.type
_entity_poly.pdbx_seq_one_letter_code
_entity_poly.pdbx_strand_id
1 'polypeptide(L)' 'MIRLDMSEFMEKHTVSKLIGSPPGYVGYDDGGQLTEKIRRKPYSVILMDEIEKAHP' A
#
# COMPACT_ATOMS: atom_id res chain seq x y z
N MET A 1 -14.44 4.06 -1.21
CA MET A 1 -13.90 2.92 -0.46
C MET A 1 -12.67 2.42 -1.18
N ILE A 2 -11.54 2.29 -0.50
CA ILE A 2 -10.29 1.74 -1.02
C ILE A 2 -10.24 0.29 -0.52
N ARG A 3 -10.19 -0.69 -1.42
CA ARG A 3 -10.05 -2.10 -1.06
C ARG A 3 -8.64 -2.56 -1.42
N LEU A 4 -8.03 -3.31 -0.51
CA LEU A 4 -6.74 -3.96 -0.68
C LEU A 4 -6.93 -5.44 -0.39
N ASP A 5 -6.55 -6.27 -1.34
CA ASP A 5 -6.43 -7.70 -1.15
C ASP A 5 -5.02 -7.98 -0.63
N MET A 6 -4.92 -8.46 0.62
CA MET A 6 -3.63 -8.67 1.27
C MET A 6 -2.92 -9.93 0.80
N SER A 7 -3.58 -10.81 0.03
CA SER A 7 -2.94 -11.94 -0.65
C SER A 7 -1.95 -11.51 -1.72
N GLU A 8 -2.04 -10.28 -2.25
CA GLU A 8 -1.03 -9.72 -3.17
C GLU A 8 0.25 -9.24 -2.45
N PHE A 9 0.24 -9.18 -1.11
CA PHE A 9 1.28 -8.58 -0.28
C PHE A 9 2.06 -9.59 0.57
N MET A 10 2.14 -10.85 0.12
CA MET A 10 2.85 -11.94 0.81
C MET A 10 4.38 -11.79 0.82
N GLU A 11 4.94 -10.95 -0.06
CA GLU A 11 6.38 -10.74 -0.16
C GLU A 11 6.82 -9.45 0.54
N LYS A 12 8.02 -9.46 1.13
CA LYS A 12 8.55 -8.31 1.89
C LYS A 12 8.61 -7.03 1.06
N HIS A 13 8.89 -7.16 -0.24
CA HIS A 13 9.09 -6.05 -1.15
C HIS A 13 7.78 -5.52 -1.74
N THR A 14 6.71 -6.32 -1.73
CA THR A 14 5.40 -5.87 -2.24
C THR A 14 4.72 -4.92 -1.25
N VAL A 15 4.94 -5.08 0.06
CA VAL A 15 4.46 -4.14 1.09
C VAL A 15 5.01 -2.72 0.89
N SER A 16 6.26 -2.60 0.42
CA SER A 16 6.85 -1.28 0.13
C SER A 16 6.09 -0.52 -0.97
N LYS A 17 5.42 -1.22 -1.89
CA LYS A 17 4.61 -0.58 -2.96
C LYS A 17 3.31 0.05 -2.44
N LEU A 18 2.81 -0.36 -1.27
CA LEU A 18 1.61 0.23 -0.67
C LEU A 18 1.85 1.69 -0.24
N ILE A 19 2.99 1.93 0.41
CA ILE A 19 3.30 3.19 1.09
C ILE A 19 4.24 4.07 0.26
N GLY A 20 5.08 3.44 -0.57
CA GLY A 20 6.14 4.07 -1.34
C GLY A 20 7.50 3.53 -0.91
N SER A 21 8.50 3.66 -1.77
CA SER A 21 9.88 3.30 -1.40
C SER A 21 10.39 4.20 -0.27
N PRO A 22 11.31 3.76 0.59
CA PRO A 22 11.93 4.62 1.60
C PRO A 22 12.73 5.78 0.97
N PRO A 23 12.97 6.88 1.70
CA PRO A 23 13.89 7.94 1.24
C PRO A 23 15.24 7.35 0.84
N GLY A 24 15.72 7.68 -0.36
CA GLY A 24 16.98 7.17 -0.90
C GLY A 24 16.88 5.87 -1.73
N TYR A 25 15.67 5.31 -1.90
CA TYR A 25 15.41 4.19 -2.81
C TYR A 25 14.66 4.65 -4.08
N VAL A 26 14.83 3.91 -5.17
CA VAL A 26 14.11 4.17 -6.43
C VAL A 26 12.60 4.10 -6.19
N GLY A 27 11.86 5.12 -6.64
CA GLY A 27 10.40 5.23 -6.46
C GLY A 27 9.94 5.93 -5.17
N TYR A 28 10.83 6.63 -4.45
CA TYR A 28 10.46 7.45 -3.29
C TYR A 28 9.47 8.57 -3.67
N ASP A 29 9.70 9.23 -4.81
CA ASP A 29 8.89 10.36 -5.27
C ASP A 29 7.57 9.95 -5.94
N ASP A 30 7.42 8.68 -6.33
CA ASP A 30 6.23 8.17 -7.03
C ASP A 30 5.03 7.96 -6.09
N GLY A 31 5.25 8.00 -4.77
CA GLY A 31 4.24 7.68 -3.78
C GLY A 31 3.81 6.21 -3.81
N GLY A 32 3.19 5.76 -2.73
CA GLY A 32 2.63 4.42 -2.63
C GLY A 32 1.26 4.32 -3.26
N GLN A 33 0.88 3.12 -3.72
CA GLN A 33 -0.45 2.87 -4.26
C GLN A 33 -1.59 3.27 -3.30
N LEU A 34 -1.38 3.13 -1.99
CA LEU A 34 -2.36 3.52 -0.98
C LEU A 34 -2.28 5.02 -0.69
N THR A 35 -1.09 5.56 -0.51
CA THR A 35 -0.88 6.98 -0.15
C THR A 35 -1.39 7.92 -1.25
N GLU A 36 -1.21 7.57 -2.52
CA GLU A 36 -1.78 8.34 -3.64
C GLU A 36 -3.30 8.26 -3.73
N LYS A 37 -3.89 7.08 -3.46
CA LYS A 37 -5.35 6.93 -3.41
C LYS A 37 -5.96 7.76 -2.27
N ILE A 38 -5.30 7.83 -1.11
CA ILE A 38 -5.73 8.64 0.04
C ILE A 38 -5.55 10.14 -0.26
N ARG A 39 -4.43 10.58 -0.86
CA ARG A 39 -4.24 11.99 -1.25
C ARG A 39 -5.36 12.50 -2.17
N ARG A 40 -5.81 11.67 -3.10
CA ARG A 40 -6.93 12.01 -4.01
C ARG A 40 -8.30 11.97 -3.33
N LYS A 41 -8.48 11.14 -2.29
CA LYS A 41 -9.74 10.95 -1.55
C LYS A 41 -9.47 10.79 -0.04
N PRO A 42 -9.23 11.90 0.68
CA PRO A 42 -8.76 11.86 2.06
C PRO A 42 -9.78 11.25 3.02
N TYR A 43 -11.08 11.50 2.81
CA TYR A 43 -12.16 10.88 3.57
C TYR A 43 -12.61 9.61 2.88
N SER A 44 -11.94 8.50 3.19
CA SER A 44 -12.26 7.20 2.61
C SER A 44 -12.19 6.09 3.66
N VAL A 45 -13.03 5.08 3.47
CA VAL A 45 -12.94 3.81 4.19
C VAL A 45 -11.95 2.90 3.47
N ILE A 46 -10.99 2.36 4.22
CA ILE A 46 -10.00 1.39 3.75
C ILE A 46 -10.42 0.01 4.25
N LEU A 47 -10.60 -0.93 3.33
CA LEU A 47 -10.86 -2.33 3.62
C LEU A 47 -9.60 -3.13 3.28
N MET A 48 -9.06 -3.83 4.28
CA MET A 48 -7.98 -4.81 4.11
C MET A 48 -8.61 -6.19 4.18
N ASP A 49 -8.61 -6.89 3.05
CA ASP A 49 -9.15 -8.24 2.93
C ASP A 49 -8.04 -9.27 3.12
N GLU A 50 -8.33 -10.41 3.75
CA GLU A 50 -7.37 -11.51 4.00
C GLU A 50 -6.05 -11.06 4.67
N ILE A 51 -6.12 -10.15 5.66
CA ILE A 51 -4.93 -9.54 6.29
C ILE A 51 -3.93 -10.56 6.86
N GLU A 52 -4.38 -11.74 7.26
CA GLU A 52 -3.53 -12.83 7.73
C GLU A 52 -2.57 -13.41 6.68
N LYS A 53 -2.79 -13.10 5.39
CA LYS A 53 -1.92 -13.50 4.27
C LYS A 53 -0.77 -12.53 4.03
N ALA A 54 -0.85 -11.30 4.55
CA ALA A 54 0.19 -10.30 4.35
C ALA A 54 1.53 -10.72 4.96
N HIS A 55 2.63 -10.28 4.34
CA HIS A 55 3.95 -10.37 4.97
C HIS A 55 3.99 -9.48 6.23
N PRO A 56 4.44 -10.01 7.39
CA PRO A 56 4.63 -9.23 8.61
C PRO A 56 5.75 -8.17 8.52
#